data_AF-A0A167SBB6-F1
#
_entry.id   AF-A0A167SBB6-F1
#
_cell.length_a   1.000
_cell.length_b   1.000
_cell.length_c   1.000
_cell.angle_alpha   90.00
_cell.angle_beta   90.00
_cell.angle_gamma   90.00
#
_symmetry.space_group_name_H-M   'P 1'
#
loop_
_entity.id
_entity.type
_entity.pdbx_description
1 polymer ?
#
loop_
_entity_poly.entity_id
_entity_poly.type
_entity_poly.pdbx_seq_one_letter_code
_entity_poly.pdbx_strand_id
1 'polypeptide(L)'
;MQTVLSGLRPHLLQPKFLIEDPLGVYGIASILGFLDEARIAHRKTFEYDVSSLLEHESSAEDISGMSFVRILKHRQAIAARMTEHFIKIRTDELQWNKYGVPTCSDCDLPYNWLHTWEQLTTMEFQRRPSTDIPFAWYRLRDLRFETDGCPCSAFSVSPDWRVCDLMRIKDELDEFVEDGFASLDWTKSVPF
;
A
#
# COMPACT_ATOMS: atom_id res chain seq x y z
N MET A 1 37.79 -8.80 3.02
CA MET A 1 36.35 -9.14 2.90
C MET A 1 35.44 -7.91 2.96
N GLN A 2 35.65 -6.94 3.87
CA GLN A 2 34.83 -5.73 3.95
C GLN A 2 34.72 -4.92 2.65
N THR A 3 35.78 -4.82 1.85
CA THR A 3 35.79 -4.05 0.59
C THR A 3 34.87 -4.62 -0.49
N VAL A 4 34.73 -5.95 -0.55
CA VAL A 4 33.84 -6.63 -1.52
C VAL A 4 32.38 -6.48 -1.10
N LEU A 5 32.10 -6.63 0.21
CA LEU A 5 30.76 -6.43 0.77
C LEU A 5 30.26 -4.99 0.61
N SER A 6 31.16 -4.01 0.75
CA SER A 6 30.84 -2.58 0.55
C SER A 6 30.45 -2.28 -0.89
N GLY A 7 31.06 -2.98 -1.87
CA GLY A 7 30.72 -2.85 -3.28
C GLY A 7 29.36 -3.46 -3.66
N LEU A 8 28.85 -4.42 -2.88
CA LEU A 8 27.59 -5.12 -3.17
C LEU A 8 26.34 -4.28 -2.83
N ARG A 9 26.42 -3.41 -1.81
CA ARG A 9 25.31 -2.57 -1.32
C ARG A 9 24.59 -1.77 -2.41
N PRO A 10 25.28 -1.01 -3.30
CA PRO A 10 24.61 -0.26 -4.36
C PRO A 10 23.98 -1.17 -5.42
N HIS A 11 24.43 -2.42 -5.57
CA HIS A 11 23.87 -3.35 -6.54
C HIS A 11 22.54 -3.96 -6.06
N LEU A 12 22.41 -4.24 -4.77
CA LEU A 12 21.16 -4.76 -4.18
C LEU A 12 19.99 -3.79 -4.32
N LEU A 13 20.25 -2.48 -4.24
CA LEU A 13 19.23 -1.46 -4.39
C LEU A 13 19.01 -0.99 -5.84
N GLN A 14 19.63 -1.65 -6.83
CA GLN A 14 19.32 -1.30 -8.21
C GLN A 14 17.85 -1.58 -8.48
N PRO A 15 17.13 -0.66 -9.16
CA PRO A 15 15.69 -0.80 -9.39
C PRO A 15 15.31 -2.13 -10.01
N LYS A 16 16.16 -2.67 -10.88
CA LYS A 16 15.95 -3.99 -11.51
C LYS A 16 15.77 -5.10 -10.47
N PHE A 17 16.73 -5.28 -9.56
CA PHE A 17 16.65 -6.35 -8.54
C PHE A 17 15.56 -6.09 -7.52
N LEU A 18 15.40 -4.84 -7.10
CA LEU A 18 14.42 -4.47 -6.09
C LEU A 18 12.97 -4.61 -6.58
N ILE A 19 12.72 -4.46 -7.90
CA ILE A 19 11.40 -4.63 -8.51
C ILE A 19 11.14 -6.10 -8.87
N GLU A 20 12.17 -6.81 -9.37
CA GLU A 20 12.05 -8.21 -9.78
C GLU A 20 11.95 -9.17 -8.57
N ASP A 21 12.75 -8.95 -7.52
CA ASP A 21 12.81 -9.84 -6.36
C ASP A 21 13.07 -9.09 -5.04
N PRO A 22 12.07 -8.36 -4.51
CA PRO A 22 12.22 -7.65 -3.23
C PRO A 22 12.42 -8.61 -2.05
N LEU A 23 11.95 -9.86 -2.15
CA LEU A 23 12.13 -10.89 -1.12
C LEU A 23 13.59 -11.35 -1.04
N GLY A 24 14.18 -11.74 -2.17
CA GLY A 24 15.59 -12.14 -2.23
C GLY A 24 16.53 -11.03 -1.81
N VAL A 25 16.26 -9.78 -2.21
CA VAL A 25 17.04 -8.61 -1.76
C VAL A 25 16.93 -8.45 -0.24
N TYR A 26 15.75 -8.62 0.35
CA TYR A 26 15.58 -8.61 1.81
C TYR A 26 16.35 -9.74 2.49
N GLY A 27 16.31 -10.96 1.94
CA GLY A 27 17.03 -12.11 2.48
C GLY A 27 18.54 -11.88 2.49
N ILE A 28 19.11 -11.47 1.37
CA ILE A 28 20.55 -11.17 1.23
C ILE A 28 20.96 -10.04 2.17
N ALA A 29 20.21 -8.94 2.18
CA ALA A 29 20.51 -7.79 3.04
C ALA A 29 20.43 -8.16 4.53
N SER A 30 19.47 -9.00 4.91
CA SER A 30 19.32 -9.50 6.28
C SER A 30 20.52 -10.37 6.69
N ILE A 31 20.92 -11.34 5.87
CA ILE A 31 22.05 -12.23 6.14
C ILE A 31 23.37 -11.45 6.24
N LEU A 32 23.53 -10.41 5.42
CA LEU A 32 24.75 -9.58 5.41
C LEU A 32 24.75 -8.44 6.43
N GLY A 33 23.67 -8.27 7.22
CA GLY A 33 23.54 -7.21 8.22
C GLY A 33 23.36 -5.80 7.63
N PHE A 34 22.92 -5.70 6.37
CA PHE A 34 22.63 -4.46 5.66
C PHE A 34 21.23 -3.95 6.04
N LEU A 35 21.09 -3.39 7.24
CA LEU A 35 19.80 -3.04 7.84
C LEU A 35 18.99 -2.03 7.00
N ASP A 36 19.63 -1.03 6.40
CA ASP A 36 18.94 -0.02 5.59
C ASP A 36 18.39 -0.64 4.30
N GLU A 37 19.19 -1.46 3.63
CA GLU A 37 18.81 -2.17 2.43
C GLU A 37 17.69 -3.19 2.70
N ALA A 38 17.80 -3.94 3.80
CA ALA A 38 16.76 -4.86 4.26
C ALA A 38 15.46 -4.10 4.53
N ARG A 39 15.53 -2.93 5.17
CA ARG A 39 14.37 -2.08 5.44
C ARG A 39 13.70 -1.60 4.14
N ILE A 40 14.48 -1.14 3.16
CA ILE A 40 13.98 -0.70 1.85
C ILE A 40 13.31 -1.87 1.10
N ALA A 41 13.97 -3.02 1.05
CA ALA A 41 13.45 -4.22 0.38
C ALA A 41 12.18 -4.74 1.06
N HIS A 42 12.15 -4.77 2.39
CA HIS A 42 10.98 -5.15 3.17
C HIS A 42 9.79 -4.24 2.86
N ARG A 43 9.99 -2.91 2.82
CA ARG A 43 8.94 -1.96 2.44
C ARG A 43 8.46 -2.22 1.02
N LYS A 44 9.38 -2.49 0.09
CA LYS A 44 9.03 -2.77 -1.30
C LYS A 44 8.10 -3.98 -1.43
N THR A 45 8.21 -4.97 -0.54
CA THR A 45 7.28 -6.11 -0.55
C THR A 45 5.82 -5.66 -0.45
N PHE A 46 5.51 -4.59 0.30
CA PHE A 46 4.14 -4.11 0.55
C PHE A 46 3.40 -3.65 -0.70
N GLU A 47 4.11 -3.38 -1.79
CA GLU A 47 3.52 -3.00 -3.07
C GLU A 47 3.01 -4.20 -3.88
N TYR A 48 3.41 -5.42 -3.51
CA TYR A 48 3.10 -6.64 -4.24
C TYR A 48 2.07 -7.50 -3.51
N ASP A 49 1.31 -8.27 -4.27
CA ASP A 49 0.47 -9.32 -3.70
C ASP A 49 1.36 -10.49 -3.22
N VAL A 50 0.89 -11.23 -2.21
CA VAL A 50 1.67 -12.34 -1.64
C VAL A 50 1.95 -13.44 -2.68
N SER A 51 0.98 -13.73 -3.57
CA SER A 51 1.20 -14.72 -4.63
C SER A 51 2.27 -14.26 -5.60
N SER A 52 2.23 -12.99 -6.02
CA SER A 52 3.25 -12.41 -6.91
C SER A 52 4.65 -12.42 -6.28
N LEU A 53 4.75 -12.20 -4.97
CA LEU A 53 6.04 -12.29 -4.26
C LEU A 53 6.63 -13.71 -4.32
N LEU A 54 5.77 -14.74 -4.26
CA LEU A 54 6.19 -16.14 -4.28
C LEU A 54 6.48 -16.66 -5.70
N GLU A 55 5.85 -16.09 -6.72
CA GLU A 55 6.06 -16.48 -8.13
C GLU A 55 7.48 -16.14 -8.63
N HIS A 56 8.11 -15.11 -8.07
CA HIS A 56 9.46 -14.68 -8.43
C HIS A 56 10.56 -15.47 -7.70
N GLU A 57 10.23 -16.26 -6.67
CA GLU A 57 11.18 -17.17 -6.06
C GLU A 57 11.41 -18.38 -6.96
N SER A 58 12.41 -18.25 -7.85
CA SER A 58 12.91 -19.35 -8.68
C SER A 58 13.51 -20.49 -7.83
N SER A 59 13.84 -20.19 -6.57
CA SER A 59 14.35 -21.11 -5.56
C SER A 59 13.81 -20.69 -4.18
N ALA A 60 12.65 -21.22 -3.77
CA ALA A 60 12.13 -21.07 -2.41
C ALA A 60 13.03 -21.68 -1.30
N GLU A 61 14.26 -22.02 -1.64
CA GLU A 61 15.31 -22.56 -0.76
C GLU A 61 16.12 -21.44 -0.08
N ASP A 62 16.08 -20.20 -0.58
CA ASP A 62 16.99 -19.13 -0.15
C ASP A 62 16.43 -18.23 0.97
N ILE A 63 15.10 -18.16 1.16
CA ILE A 63 14.50 -17.46 2.29
C ILE A 63 14.15 -18.43 3.42
N SER A 64 14.68 -18.13 4.61
CA SER A 64 14.22 -18.80 5.83
C SER A 64 12.71 -18.60 6.01
N GLY A 65 11.96 -19.68 6.22
CA GLY A 65 10.53 -19.60 6.53
C GLY A 65 10.21 -18.66 7.70
N MET A 66 11.14 -18.48 8.64
CA MET A 66 11.00 -17.50 9.72
C MET A 66 11.01 -16.05 9.23
N SER A 67 11.89 -15.72 8.28
CA SER A 67 11.96 -14.40 7.64
C SER A 67 10.68 -14.12 6.85
N PHE A 68 10.19 -15.11 6.11
CA PHE A 68 8.92 -14.99 5.39
C PHE A 68 7.72 -14.77 6.34
N VAL A 69 7.62 -15.54 7.42
CA VAL A 69 6.57 -15.35 8.43
C VAL A 69 6.62 -13.95 9.07
N ARG A 70 7.81 -13.40 9.30
CA ARG A 70 7.96 -12.02 9.81
C ARG A 70 7.44 -11.00 8.81
N ILE A 71 7.81 -11.13 7.53
CA ILE A 71 7.30 -10.26 6.46
C ILE A 71 5.78 -10.33 6.41
N LEU A 72 5.19 -11.53 6.42
CA LEU A 72 3.74 -11.69 6.42
C LEU A 72 3.06 -11.03 7.62
N LYS A 73 3.61 -11.21 8.83
CA LYS A 73 3.07 -10.56 10.04
C LYS A 73 3.14 -9.05 9.96
N HIS A 74 4.27 -8.50 9.50
CA HIS A 74 4.41 -7.05 9.31
C HIS A 74 3.44 -6.53 8.26
N ARG A 75 3.31 -7.22 7.12
CA ARG A 75 2.32 -6.89 6.08
C ARG A 75 0.91 -6.83 6.64
N GLN A 76 0.50 -7.85 7.40
CA GLN A 76 -0.83 -7.89 8.02
C GLN A 76 -1.03 -6.74 9.02
N ALA A 77 -0.02 -6.43 9.83
CA ALA A 77 -0.10 -5.32 10.77
C ALA A 77 -0.22 -3.95 10.07
N ILE A 78 0.54 -3.72 9.00
CA ILE A 78 0.45 -2.50 8.19
C ILE A 78 -0.91 -2.42 7.48
N ALA A 79 -1.37 -3.51 6.86
CA ALA A 79 -2.69 -3.58 6.22
C ALA A 79 -3.82 -3.22 7.19
N ALA A 80 -3.79 -3.79 8.40
CA ALA A 80 -4.77 -3.53 9.44
C ALA A 80 -4.77 -2.05 9.86
N ARG A 81 -3.57 -1.48 10.05
CA ARG A 81 -3.40 -0.06 10.41
C ARG A 81 -3.88 0.89 9.32
N MET A 82 -3.56 0.62 8.06
CA MET A 82 -4.04 1.43 6.93
C MET A 82 -5.55 1.37 6.82
N THR A 83 -6.12 0.17 6.96
CA THR A 83 -7.57 -0.03 6.94
C THR A 83 -8.26 0.72 8.08
N GLU A 84 -7.74 0.64 9.31
CA GLU A 84 -8.27 1.36 10.46
C GLU A 84 -8.22 2.88 10.27
N HIS A 85 -7.09 3.40 9.79
CA HIS A 85 -6.93 4.83 9.56
C HIS A 85 -7.84 5.33 8.43
N PHE A 86 -7.94 4.57 7.33
CA PHE A 86 -8.86 4.86 6.24
C PHE A 86 -10.32 4.86 6.71
N ILE A 87 -10.72 3.88 7.54
CA ILE A 87 -12.05 3.84 8.15
C ILE A 87 -12.29 5.09 8.99
N LYS A 88 -11.31 5.53 9.79
CA LYS A 88 -11.44 6.74 10.60
C LYS A 88 -11.68 7.97 9.74
N ILE A 89 -10.91 8.15 8.66
CA ILE A 89 -11.05 9.27 7.71
C ILE A 89 -12.46 9.31 7.11
N ARG A 90 -13.01 8.17 6.67
CA ARG A 90 -14.36 8.14 6.05
C ARG A 90 -15.52 8.32 7.04
N THR A 91 -15.33 7.94 8.31
CA THR A 91 -16.40 8.05 9.32
C THR A 91 -16.46 9.40 10.01
N ASP A 92 -15.35 10.15 10.00
CA ASP A 92 -15.29 11.50 10.54
C ASP A 92 -15.73 12.50 9.47
N GLU A 93 -16.93 13.04 9.61
CA GLU A 93 -17.54 13.97 8.66
C GLU A 93 -16.68 15.22 8.41
N LEU A 94 -15.96 15.71 9.42
CA LEU A 94 -15.05 16.85 9.27
C LEU A 94 -13.82 16.50 8.44
N GLN A 95 -13.29 15.29 8.62
CA GLN A 95 -12.19 14.79 7.80
C GLN A 95 -12.67 14.50 6.38
N TRP A 96 -13.83 13.88 6.21
CA TRP A 96 -14.35 13.54 4.91
C TRP A 96 -14.63 14.77 4.03
N ASN A 97 -15.24 15.80 4.62
CA ASN A 97 -15.53 17.06 3.93
C ASN A 97 -14.27 17.85 3.57
N LYS A 98 -13.17 17.70 4.31
CA LYS A 98 -11.87 18.32 4.01
C LYS A 98 -11.33 17.90 2.63
N TYR A 99 -11.69 16.72 2.14
CA TYR A 99 -11.27 16.20 0.83
C TYR A 99 -12.21 16.57 -0.31
N GLY A 100 -13.24 17.39 -0.07
CA GLY A 100 -14.17 17.82 -1.13
C GLY A 100 -14.98 16.67 -1.72
N VAL A 101 -15.26 15.63 -0.93
CA VAL A 101 -15.99 14.45 -1.40
C VAL A 101 -17.40 14.85 -1.83
N PRO A 102 -17.80 14.59 -3.07
CA PRO A 102 -19.09 15.03 -3.56
C PRO A 102 -20.24 14.25 -2.94
N THR A 103 -21.26 14.96 -2.47
CA THR A 103 -22.56 14.42 -2.06
C THR A 103 -23.64 14.77 -3.08
N CYS A 104 -24.70 13.98 -3.10
CA CYS A 104 -25.83 14.26 -3.96
C CYS A 104 -26.72 15.35 -3.37
N SER A 105 -27.15 16.31 -4.20
CA SER A 105 -27.99 17.43 -3.78
C SER A 105 -29.36 17.04 -3.20
N ASP A 106 -29.89 15.87 -3.57
CA ASP A 106 -31.25 15.46 -3.21
C ASP A 106 -31.31 14.64 -1.91
N CYS A 107 -30.30 13.79 -1.66
CA CYS A 107 -30.28 12.90 -0.50
C CYS A 107 -29.11 13.14 0.46
N ASP A 108 -28.20 14.05 0.11
CA ASP A 108 -26.99 14.39 0.87
C ASP A 108 -26.05 13.20 1.16
N LEU A 109 -26.18 12.12 0.39
CA LEU A 109 -25.30 10.95 0.48
C LEU A 109 -24.17 11.04 -0.54
N PRO A 110 -22.98 10.48 -0.24
CA PRO A 110 -21.92 10.30 -1.23
C PRO A 110 -22.40 9.51 -2.45
N TYR A 111 -21.85 9.81 -3.62
CA TYR A 111 -22.16 9.05 -4.85
C TYR A 111 -21.72 7.58 -4.76
N ASN A 112 -22.47 6.67 -5.37
CA ASN A 112 -22.21 5.23 -5.32
C ASN A 112 -20.78 4.83 -5.73
N TRP A 113 -20.20 5.51 -6.73
CA TRP A 113 -18.84 5.23 -7.18
C TRP A 113 -17.81 5.40 -6.06
N LEU A 114 -18.03 6.33 -5.12
CA LEU A 114 -17.18 6.51 -3.94
C LEU A 114 -17.31 5.33 -2.99
N HIS A 115 -18.53 4.82 -2.80
CA HIS A 115 -18.73 3.64 -1.96
C HIS A 115 -18.05 2.40 -2.57
N THR A 116 -18.17 2.20 -3.88
CA THR A 116 -17.45 1.13 -4.58
C THR A 116 -15.94 1.32 -4.49
N TRP A 117 -15.46 2.55 -4.66
CA TRP A 117 -14.05 2.89 -4.48
C TRP A 117 -13.55 2.57 -3.07
N GLU A 118 -14.27 2.93 -2.01
CA GLU A 118 -13.92 2.62 -0.62
C GLU A 118 -13.78 1.11 -0.38
N GLN A 119 -14.73 0.32 -0.90
CA GLN A 119 -14.70 -1.14 -0.77
C GLN A 119 -13.46 -1.72 -1.47
N LEU A 120 -13.21 -1.31 -2.71
CA LEU A 120 -12.06 -1.78 -3.48
C LEU A 120 -10.73 -1.33 -2.86
N THR A 121 -10.67 -0.11 -2.34
CA THR A 121 -9.49 0.42 -1.64
C THR A 121 -9.18 -0.41 -0.40
N THR A 122 -10.20 -0.74 0.40
CA THR A 122 -10.05 -1.59 1.59
C THR A 122 -9.56 -2.99 1.23
N MET A 123 -10.12 -3.60 0.18
CA MET A 123 -9.67 -4.90 -0.31
C MET A 123 -8.23 -4.85 -0.82
N GLU A 124 -7.86 -3.78 -1.50
CA GLU A 124 -6.51 -3.63 -2.05
C GLU A 124 -5.48 -3.42 -0.93
N PHE A 125 -5.76 -2.65 0.12
CA PHE A 125 -4.84 -2.52 1.26
C PHE A 125 -4.57 -3.85 1.98
N GLN A 126 -5.54 -4.76 2.01
CA GLN A 126 -5.32 -6.11 2.55
C GLN A 126 -4.36 -6.94 1.70
N ARG A 127 -4.32 -6.70 0.38
CA ARG A 127 -3.44 -7.41 -0.55
C ARG A 127 -2.06 -6.75 -0.67
N ARG A 128 -2.07 -5.43 -0.84
CA ARG A 128 -0.93 -4.56 -1.16
C ARG A 128 -1.03 -3.29 -0.34
N PRO A 129 -0.51 -3.26 0.90
CA PRO A 129 -0.71 -2.12 1.78
C PRO A 129 -0.25 -0.79 1.15
N SER A 130 0.93 -0.75 0.53
CA SER A 130 1.52 0.49 0.00
C SER A 130 1.17 0.77 -1.47
N THR A 131 0.02 0.31 -1.94
CA THR A 131 -0.40 0.44 -3.34
C THR A 131 -0.99 1.81 -3.68
N ASP A 132 -0.68 2.32 -4.87
CA ASP A 132 -1.31 3.51 -5.44
C ASP A 132 -2.51 3.18 -6.34
N ILE A 133 -2.77 1.88 -6.58
CA ILE A 133 -3.77 1.44 -7.56
C ILE A 133 -5.17 2.04 -7.31
N PRO A 134 -5.72 2.06 -6.08
CA PRO A 134 -7.05 2.61 -5.83
C PRO A 134 -7.13 4.12 -6.11
N PHE A 135 -6.01 4.83 -6.05
CA PHE A 135 -5.92 6.27 -6.26
C PHE A 135 -5.51 6.64 -7.70
N ALA A 136 -5.22 5.64 -8.53
CA ALA A 136 -4.80 5.88 -9.90
C ALA A 136 -5.94 6.50 -10.72
N TRP A 137 -5.59 7.51 -11.53
CA TRP A 137 -6.56 8.30 -12.31
C TRP A 137 -7.49 7.43 -13.17
N TYR A 138 -6.97 6.35 -13.76
CA TYR A 138 -7.74 5.48 -14.63
C TYR A 138 -8.76 4.67 -13.83
N ARG A 139 -8.42 4.22 -12.62
CA ARG A 139 -9.36 3.50 -11.72
C ARG A 139 -10.50 4.39 -11.29
N LEU A 140 -10.20 5.62 -10.84
CA LEU A 140 -11.21 6.58 -10.41
C LEU A 140 -12.15 6.96 -11.55
N ARG A 141 -11.59 7.18 -12.76
CA ARG A 141 -12.35 7.42 -13.97
C ARG A 141 -13.27 6.24 -14.29
N ASP A 142 -12.74 5.02 -14.34
CA ASP A 142 -13.48 3.84 -14.76
C ASP A 142 -14.62 3.55 -13.76
N LEU A 143 -14.36 3.62 -12.45
CA LEU A 143 -15.39 3.47 -11.41
C LEU A 143 -16.55 4.44 -11.58
N ARG A 144 -16.27 5.71 -11.87
CA ARG A 144 -17.30 6.72 -12.11
C ARG A 144 -18.25 6.35 -13.25
N PHE A 145 -17.74 5.69 -14.31
CA PHE A 145 -18.52 5.31 -15.48
C PHE A 145 -19.18 3.93 -15.33
N GLU A 146 -18.59 3.03 -14.55
CA GLU A 146 -19.09 1.67 -14.35
C GLU A 146 -20.18 1.56 -13.28
N THR A 147 -20.22 2.50 -12.32
CA THR A 147 -21.25 2.51 -11.28
C THR A 147 -22.42 3.41 -11.65
N ASP A 148 -23.62 2.95 -11.33
CA ASP A 148 -24.83 3.77 -11.45
C ASP A 148 -24.74 5.03 -10.59
N GLY A 149 -25.33 6.13 -11.09
CA GLY A 149 -25.47 7.38 -10.36
C GLY A 149 -26.33 7.25 -9.08
N CYS A 150 -26.58 8.37 -8.40
CA CYS A 150 -27.48 8.34 -7.24
C CYS A 150 -28.89 7.86 -7.68
N PRO A 151 -29.53 6.94 -6.94
CA PRO A 151 -30.90 6.51 -7.22
C PRO A 151 -31.92 7.65 -7.23
N CYS A 152 -31.58 8.75 -6.56
CA CYS A 152 -32.41 9.93 -6.39
C CYS A 152 -32.61 10.76 -7.66
N SER A 153 -31.72 10.62 -8.67
CA SER A 153 -31.99 11.25 -9.97
C SER A 153 -31.34 10.44 -11.11
N ALA A 154 -32.17 10.00 -12.07
CA ALA A 154 -31.72 9.28 -13.26
C ALA A 154 -30.84 10.14 -14.21
N PHE A 155 -30.70 11.45 -13.92
CA PHE A 155 -30.04 12.44 -14.77
C PHE A 155 -28.86 13.14 -14.08
N SER A 156 -28.56 12.85 -12.81
CA SER A 156 -27.44 13.48 -12.11
C SER A 156 -26.16 12.84 -12.60
N VAL A 157 -25.45 13.58 -13.45
CA VAL A 157 -24.08 13.26 -13.83
C VAL A 157 -23.26 13.24 -12.55
N SER A 158 -22.67 12.09 -12.23
CA SER A 158 -21.74 11.99 -11.11
C SER A 158 -20.62 13.03 -11.31
N PRO A 159 -20.30 13.84 -10.28
CA PRO A 159 -19.22 14.81 -10.37
C PRO A 159 -17.89 14.12 -10.72
N ASP A 160 -17.02 14.88 -11.38
CA ASP A 160 -15.68 14.39 -11.76
C ASP A 160 -14.90 14.01 -10.48
N TRP A 161 -14.10 12.94 -10.54
CA TRP A 161 -13.24 12.53 -9.41
C TRP A 161 -12.22 13.62 -9.06
N ARG A 162 -11.93 14.53 -10.00
CA ARG A 162 -11.10 15.73 -9.77
C ARG A 162 -11.71 16.73 -8.79
N VAL A 163 -12.97 16.57 -8.43
CA VAL A 163 -13.65 17.42 -7.45
C VAL A 163 -13.20 17.10 -6.02
N CYS A 164 -12.69 15.88 -5.78
CA CYS A 164 -12.17 15.47 -4.49
C CYS A 164 -10.66 15.20 -4.49
N ASP A 165 -10.01 15.51 -3.38
CA ASP A 165 -8.57 15.35 -3.19
C ASP A 165 -8.27 13.98 -2.56
N LEU A 166 -8.58 12.91 -3.30
CA LEU A 166 -8.31 11.54 -2.87
C LEU A 166 -6.81 11.26 -2.78
N MET A 167 -5.97 11.99 -3.53
CA MET A 167 -4.51 11.86 -3.45
C MET A 167 -3.99 12.31 -2.08
N ARG A 168 -4.57 13.37 -1.51
CA ARG A 168 -4.21 13.77 -0.15
C ARG A 168 -4.57 12.73 0.90
N ILE A 169 -5.65 11.95 0.70
CA ILE A 169 -5.96 10.80 1.57
C ILE A 169 -4.83 9.77 1.52
N LYS A 170 -4.27 9.52 0.32
CA LYS A 170 -3.12 8.62 0.16
C LYS A 170 -1.88 9.15 0.86
N ASP A 171 -1.55 10.43 0.69
CA ASP A 171 -0.40 11.04 1.35
C ASP A 171 -0.49 10.90 2.89
N GLU A 172 -1.66 11.18 3.47
CA GLU A 172 -1.90 11.03 4.91
C GLU A 172 -1.79 9.57 5.39
N LEU A 173 -2.23 8.61 4.55
CA LEU A 173 -2.08 7.18 4.86
C LEU A 173 -0.63 6.71 4.79
N ASP A 174 0.15 7.19 3.82
CA ASP A 174 1.56 6.84 3.69
C ASP A 174 2.39 7.40 4.85
N GLU A 175 2.15 8.67 5.23
CA GLU A 175 2.78 9.28 6.41
C GLU A 175 2.51 8.46 7.68
N PHE A 176 1.26 8.03 7.88
CA PHE A 176 0.87 7.21 9.02
C PHE A 176 1.57 5.84 9.05
N VAL A 177 1.82 5.24 7.89
CA VAL A 177 2.55 3.98 7.77
C VAL A 177 4.03 4.16 8.04
N GLU A 178 4.65 5.21 7.49
CA GLU A 178 6.07 5.51 7.69
C GLU A 178 6.39 5.77 9.17
N ASP A 179 5.55 6.52 9.88
CA ASP A 179 5.67 6.70 11.34
C ASP A 179 5.59 5.36 12.08
N GLY A 180 4.67 4.50 11.64
CA GLY A 180 4.52 3.16 12.17
C GLY A 180 5.74 2.27 11.94
N PHE A 181 6.32 2.35 10.75
CA PHE A 181 7.43 1.53 10.33
C PHE A 181 8.76 1.97 10.95
N ALA A 182 8.94 3.28 11.13
CA ALA A 182 10.07 3.88 11.83
C ALA A 182 10.11 3.48 13.32
N SER A 183 8.94 3.20 13.93
CA SER A 183 8.84 2.78 15.33
C SER A 183 9.22 1.31 15.59
N LEU A 184 9.43 0.50 14.54
CA LEU A 184 9.80 -0.91 14.68
C LEU A 184 11.27 -1.08 15.06
N ASP A 185 11.53 -1.98 16.01
CA ASP A 185 12.90 -2.36 16.39
C ASP A 185 13.48 -3.35 15.36
N TRP A 186 14.16 -2.80 14.35
CA TRP A 186 14.79 -3.55 13.26
C TRP A 186 15.92 -4.47 13.76
N THR A 187 16.53 -4.17 14.90
CA THR A 187 17.63 -4.97 15.46
C THR A 187 17.15 -6.33 15.98
N LYS A 188 15.87 -6.45 16.32
CA LYS A 188 15.22 -7.73 16.67
C LYS A 188 14.64 -8.46 15.46
N SER A 189 14.57 -7.79 14.31
CA SER A 189 13.87 -8.25 13.12
C SER A 189 14.78 -8.98 12.12
N VAL A 190 16.09 -8.78 12.21
CA VAL A 190 17.11 -9.45 11.37
C VAL A 190 17.76 -10.56 12.19
N PRO A 191 17.69 -11.84 11.78
CA PRO A 191 18.43 -12.90 12.44
C PRO A 191 19.92 -12.74 12.12
N PHE A 192 20.74 -12.59 13.16
CA PHE A 192 22.18 -12.86 13.08
C PHE A 192 22.42 -14.37 12.96
#